data_AF-X1SY19-F1
#
_entry.id   AF-X1SY19-F1
#
_cell.length_a   1.000
_cell.length_b   1.000
_cell.length_c   1.000
_cell.angle_alpha   90.00
_cell.angle_beta   90.00
_cell.angle_gamma   90.00
#
_symmetry.space_group_name_H-M   'P 1'
#
loop_
_entity.id
_entity.type
_entity.pdbx_description
1 polymer ?
#
loop_
_entity_poly.entity_id
_entity_poly.type
_entity_poly.pdbx_seq_one_letter_code
_entity_poly.pdbx_strand_id
1 'polypeptide(L)' 'EFALSDCGKELHFFENTIRDMKKMSKKKRVRLGEGKHTIVFYKGEALEILCPKIGNCIITDSV' A
#
# COMPACT_ATOMS: atom_id res chain seq x y z
N GLU A 1 10.12 2.02 -4.25
CA GLU A 1 9.43 0.91 -3.56
C GLU A 1 8.26 0.45 -4.44
N PHE A 2 8.31 -0.79 -4.95
CA PHE A 2 7.25 -1.38 -5.78
C PHE A 2 6.36 -2.22 -4.89
N ALA A 3 5.04 -2.02 -4.95
CA ALA A 3 4.11 -2.87 -4.23
C ALA A 3 3.55 -3.90 -5.21
N LEU A 4 4.07 -5.13 -5.17
CA LEU A 4 3.52 -6.23 -5.94
C LEU A 4 2.23 -6.69 -5.26
N SER A 5 1.09 -6.43 -5.89
CA SER A 5 -0.16 -7.07 -5.47
C SER A 5 -0.22 -8.46 -6.09
N ASP A 6 -0.53 -9.48 -5.29
CA ASP A 6 -0.79 -10.87 -5.70
C ASP A 6 -1.86 -10.98 -6.82
N CYS A 7 -2.59 -9.89 -7.09
CA CYS A 7 -3.46 -9.73 -8.25
C CYS A 7 -2.72 -9.64 -9.61
N GLY A 8 -1.38 -9.78 -9.63
CA GLY A 8 -0.56 -9.68 -10.83
C GLY A 8 -0.47 -8.26 -11.38
N LYS A 9 -0.74 -7.25 -10.54
CA LYS A 9 -0.68 -5.84 -10.92
C LYS A 9 0.40 -5.15 -10.10
N GLU A 10 1.43 -4.70 -10.78
CA GLU A 10 2.42 -3.81 -10.19
C GLU A 10 1.74 -2.47 -9.91
N LEU A 11 1.71 -2.11 -8.62
CA LEU A 11 1.28 -0.78 -8.22
C LEU A 11 2.52 0.08 -8.08
N HIS A 12 2.63 1.05 -9.00
CA HIS A 12 3.76 1.93 -9.09
C HIS A 12 3.49 3.20 -8.27
N PHE A 13 3.83 3.15 -6.99
CA PHE A 13 3.74 4.34 -6.14
C PHE A 13 5.04 5.13 -6.22
N PHE A 14 4.91 6.45 -6.30
CA PHE A 14 6.05 7.32 -6.05
C PHE A 14 6.53 7.11 -4.62
N GLU A 15 7.84 6.89 -4.45
CA GLU A 15 8.47 6.74 -3.13
C GLU A 15 8.13 7.91 -2.21
N ASN A 16 8.06 9.13 -2.77
CA ASN A 16 7.67 10.32 -2.03
C ASN A 16 6.25 10.20 -1.45
N THR A 17 5.30 9.63 -2.20
CA THR A 17 3.93 9.38 -1.75
C THR A 17 3.92 8.34 -0.64
N ILE A 18 4.64 7.23 -0.80
CA ILE A 18 4.76 6.20 0.24
C ILE A 18 5.35 6.79 1.52
N ARG A 19 6.41 7.61 1.40
CA ARG A 19 7.04 8.26 2.55
C ARG A 19 6.11 9.23 3.25
N ASP A 20 5.33 10.02 2.51
CA ASP A 20 4.32 10.91 3.09
C ASP A 20 3.20 10.12 3.78
N MET A 21 2.71 9.05 3.15
CA MET A 21 1.69 8.18 3.73
C MET A 21 2.19 7.47 4.99
N LYS A 22 3.41 6.94 4.98
CA LYS A 22 4.08 6.39 6.18
C LYS A 22 4.14 7.47 7.27
N LYS A 23 4.60 8.69 6.98
CA LYS A 23 4.68 9.79 7.95
C LYS A 23 3.31 10.18 8.52
N MET A 24 2.28 10.29 7.68
CA MET A 24 0.91 10.57 8.11
C MET A 24 0.33 9.42 8.93
N SER A 25 0.67 8.18 8.58
CA SER A 25 0.15 6.98 9.22
C SER A 25 0.62 6.76 10.65
N LYS A 26 1.70 7.45 11.05
CA LYS A 26 2.19 7.46 12.44
C LYS A 26 1.19 8.08 13.40
N LYS A 27 0.36 9.02 12.93
CA LYS A 27 -0.64 9.72 13.76
C LYS A 27 -2.05 9.15 13.63
N LYS A 28 -2.40 8.58 12.47
CA LYS A 28 -3.74 8.05 12.18
C LYS A 28 -3.68 6.94 11.15
N ARG A 29 -4.70 6.09 11.04
CA ARG A 29 -4.77 5.12 9.94
C ARG A 29 -5.03 5.87 8.62
N VAL A 30 -4.21 5.64 7.60
CA VAL A 30 -4.31 6.28 6.29
C VAL A 30 -4.56 5.22 5.21
N ARG A 31 -5.36 5.57 4.21
CA ARG A 31 -5.69 4.69 3.09
C ARG A 31 -5.35 5.41 1.79
N LEU A 32 -4.55 4.77 0.94
CA LEU A 32 -4.17 5.28 -0.36
C LEU A 32 -4.83 4.42 -1.44
N GLY A 33 -5.80 4.99 -2.15
CA GLY A 33 -6.45 4.33 -3.28
C GLY A 33 -5.69 4.60 -4.58
N GLU A 34 -5.29 3.55 -5.28
CA GLU A 34 -4.70 3.61 -6.62
C GLU A 34 -5.59 2.82 -7.59
N GLY A 35 -6.47 3.54 -8.27
CA GLY A 35 -7.49 2.97 -9.15
C GLY A 35 -8.45 2.05 -8.41
N LYS A 36 -8.19 0.74 -8.48
CA LYS A 36 -9.02 -0.30 -7.86
C LYS A 36 -8.43 -0.84 -6.55
N HIS A 37 -7.16 -0.56 -6.26
CA HIS A 37 -6.46 -1.10 -5.10
C HIS A 37 -6.39 -0.04 -4.01
N THR A 38 -6.49 -0.44 -2.74
CA THR A 38 -6.33 0.48 -1.61
C THR A 38 -5.27 -0.03 -0.66
N ILE A 39 -4.18 0.73 -0.50
CA ILE A 39 -3.15 0.43 0.50
C ILE A 39 -3.53 1.05 1.83
N VAL A 40 -3.42 0.26 2.88
CA VAL A 40 -3.65 0.71 4.25
C VAL A 40 -2.31 0.93 4.92
N PHE A 41 -2.08 2.14 5.40
CA PHE A 41 -0.93 2.52 6.20
C PHE A 41 -1.33 2.74 7.65
N TYR A 42 -0.51 2.21 8.57
CA TYR A 42 -0.70 2.40 10.00
C TYR A 42 0.63 2.35 10.73
N LYS A 43 0.77 3.16 11.79
CA LYS A 43 1.98 3.24 12.63
C LYS A 43 3.28 3.57 11.90
N GLY A 44 3.22 4.07 10.67
CA GLY A 44 4.42 4.34 9.87
C GLY A 44 4.74 3.28 8.84
N GLU A 45 3.90 2.26 8.71
CA GLU A 45 4.15 1.08 7.89
C GLU A 45 2.97 0.82 6.95
N ALA A 46 3.24 0.19 5.81
CA ALA A 46 2.19 -0.29 4.92
C ALA A 46 1.78 -1.68 5.40
N LEU A 47 0.52 -1.85 5.82
CA LEU A 47 0.03 -3.08 6.42
C LEU A 47 -0.45 -4.08 5.36
N GLU A 48 -1.31 -3.61 4.45
CA GLU A 48 -2.07 -4.49 3.55
C GLU A 48 -2.53 -3.71 2.31
N ILE A 49 -2.74 -4.43 1.22
CA ILE A 49 -3.40 -3.91 0.01
C ILE A 49 -4.75 -4.59 -0.16
N LEU A 50 -5.80 -3.79 -0.09
CA LEU A 50 -7.15 -4.20 -0.42
C LEU A 50 -7.30 -4.21 -1.94
N CYS A 51 -7.51 -5.40 -2.49
CA CYS A 51 -7.65 -5.69 -3.90
C CYS A 51 -9.08 -6.19 -4.15
N PRO A 52 -9.86 -5.63 -5.08
CA PRO A 52 -11.25 -6.04 -5.25
C PRO A 52 -11.42 -7.41 -5.89
N LYS A 53 -10.35 -7.98 -6.47
CA LYS A 53 -10.34 -9.33 -7.06
C LYS A 53 -10.00 -10.42 -6.05
N ILE A 54 -9.09 -10.15 -5.11
CA ILE A 54 -8.53 -11.16 -4.18
C ILE A 54 -8.91 -10.87 -2.71
N GLY A 55 -9.37 -9.67 -2.40
CA GLY A 55 -9.61 -9.21 -1.04
C GLY A 55 -8.33 -8.62 -0.45
N ASN A 56 -7.61 -9.39 0.36
CA ASN A 56 -6.41 -8.92 1.04
C ASN A 56 -5.14 -9.47 0.37
N CYS A 57 -4.33 -8.58 -0.20
CA CYS A 57 -2.98 -8.91 -0.64
C CYS A 57 -1.96 -8.48 0.42
N ILE A 58 -1.02 -9.36 0.70
CA ILE A 58 0.13 -9.08 1.57
C ILE A 58 1.15 -8.29 0.76
N ILE A 59 1.69 -7.22 1.34
CA ILE A 59 2.77 -6.45 0.71
C ILE A 59 4.05 -7.25 0.91
N THR A 60 4.53 -7.89 -0.16
CA THR A 60 5.87 -8.48 -0.17
C THR A 60 6.84 -7.45 -0.74
N ASP A 61 7.65 -6.85 0.13
CA ASP A 61 8.85 -6.13 -0.28
C ASP A 61 9.83 -7.20 -0.81
N SER A 62 9.88 -7.40 -2.13
CA SER A 62 10.91 -8.26 -2.72
C SER A 62 12.24 -7.53 -2.63
N VAL A 63 13.04 -7.99 -1.65
CA VAL A 63 14.46 -7.67 -1.41
C VAL A 63 15.28 -7.72 -2.70
#